data_AF-A0A834I0E9-F1
#
_entry.id   AF-A0A834I0E9-F1
#
_cell.length_a   1.000
_cell.length_b   1.000
_cell.length_c   1.000
_cell.angle_alpha   90.00
_cell.angle_beta   90.00
_cell.angle_gamma   90.00
#
_symmetry.space_group_name_H-M   'P 1'
#
loop_
_entity.id
_entity.type
_entity.pdbx_description
1 polymer ?
#
loop_
_entity_poly.entity_id
_entity_poly.type
_entity_poly.pdbx_seq_one_letter_code
_entity_poly.pdbx_strand_id
1 'polypeptide(L)'
;MTVVHTETTESPSNQLQNGTAAIPPSPIKGPSCASHQDSGQVITKRLLPAAGFFVAFVTVMTVLILYMDNAAMKHHQFTLSLSKDMELNGIAQDDPQLIIYLREVAVFPAIEPHHKALESQNSISNETEYVLKLLNNKKNGVFIESGAYADGKTSKTDILEKNFNWRGLLIQPDPRHYFNLRRHNRAHSQCVHACLSPMPYPREVTLHNENDVKINSIYSNSVENPDWLVTRVKCFPLYSLILAMNYSIVDFLSVESGGTELQVLETIPFDKIKIEVISIDLRENDSEIDTIKKFLASKSYKFMERFNNTYVFMISRVKI
;
A
#
# COMPACT_ATOMS: atom_id res chain seq x y z
N MET A 1 18.40 56.20 2.52
CA MET A 1 18.36 57.20 1.44
C MET A 1 17.08 56.98 0.67
N THR A 2 16.12 57.88 0.55
CA THR A 2 15.87 59.24 1.08
C THR A 2 14.38 59.42 0.70
N VAL A 3 13.44 59.56 1.66
CA VAL A 3 12.85 60.85 2.10
C VAL A 3 11.73 61.32 1.14
N VAL A 4 10.54 61.78 1.54
CA VAL A 4 9.88 62.12 2.82
C VAL A 4 8.43 62.56 2.53
N HIS A 5 7.60 62.50 3.58
CA HIS A 5 6.42 63.27 4.03
C HIS A 5 5.75 64.36 3.14
N THR A 6 4.54 64.87 3.40
CA THR A 6 3.77 65.22 4.63
C THR A 6 2.33 65.58 4.17
N GLU A 7 1.24 65.28 4.91
CA GLU A 7 0.54 66.18 5.87
C GLU A 7 0.12 67.55 5.27
N THR A 8 -1.00 68.22 5.54
CA THR A 8 -2.08 68.12 6.55
C THR A 8 -3.15 69.21 6.23
N THR A 9 -4.34 69.02 6.82
CA THR A 9 -5.22 70.03 7.46
C THR A 9 -5.91 71.18 6.72
N GLU A 10 -7.21 71.25 7.05
CA GLU A 10 -8.00 72.41 7.52
C GLU A 10 -8.95 73.16 6.57
N SER A 11 -10.21 73.17 7.03
CA SER A 11 -11.37 74.01 6.69
C SER A 11 -11.09 75.52 6.91
N PRO A 12 -11.91 76.50 6.43
CA PRO A 12 -13.22 76.75 7.08
C PRO A 12 -14.32 77.48 6.24
N SER A 13 -15.55 77.33 6.75
CA SER A 13 -16.61 78.34 6.99
C SER A 13 -17.27 79.23 5.91
N ASN A 14 -18.59 79.37 6.13
CA ASN A 14 -19.50 80.52 5.95
C ASN A 14 -20.08 80.87 4.57
N GLN A 15 -21.42 80.91 4.47
CA GLN A 15 -22.27 82.14 4.42
C GLN A 15 -23.76 81.72 4.60
N LEU A 16 -24.50 82.29 5.58
CA LEU A 16 -25.52 83.36 5.46
C LEU A 16 -26.69 83.01 4.49
N GLN A 17 -28.00 83.17 4.76
CA GLN A 17 -28.69 84.29 5.42
C GLN A 17 -30.21 83.98 5.57
N ASN A 18 -30.77 84.38 6.73
CA ASN A 18 -32.08 85.01 7.02
C ASN A 18 -33.46 84.57 6.49
N GLY A 19 -34.42 84.56 7.44
CA GLY A 19 -35.85 84.88 7.31
C GLY A 19 -36.72 83.81 8.01
N THR A 20 -37.64 84.03 8.95
CA THR A 20 -38.30 85.21 9.56
C THR A 20 -38.98 84.72 10.86
N ALA A 21 -39.24 85.63 11.80
CA ALA A 21 -39.73 85.37 13.16
C ALA A 21 -41.25 85.06 13.29
N ALA A 22 -41.64 84.26 14.29
CA ALA A 22 -42.84 84.46 15.14
C ALA A 22 -42.82 83.52 16.39
N ILE A 23 -43.32 84.05 17.52
CA ILE A 23 -43.25 83.61 18.93
C ILE A 23 -44.41 82.64 19.31
N PRO A 24 -44.35 81.84 20.42
CA PRO A 24 -45.15 80.62 20.63
C PRO A 24 -46.45 80.85 21.42
N PRO A 25 -47.31 79.81 21.57
CA PRO A 25 -47.38 79.17 22.90
C PRO A 25 -47.61 77.63 22.87
N SER A 26 -47.03 76.95 23.85
CA SER A 26 -47.30 75.57 24.29
C SER A 26 -48.49 75.53 25.28
N PRO A 27 -48.94 74.37 25.83
CA PRO A 27 -48.92 72.97 25.37
C PRO A 27 -50.27 72.21 25.63
N ILE A 28 -50.71 71.27 24.78
CA ILE A 28 -51.70 70.24 25.19
C ILE A 28 -51.32 68.87 24.60
N LYS A 29 -51.20 67.88 25.50
CA LYS A 29 -50.90 66.46 25.26
C LYS A 29 -51.99 65.77 24.44
N GLY A 30 -51.58 64.92 23.49
CA GLY A 30 -52.40 63.94 22.77
C GLY A 30 -51.51 62.99 21.95
N PRO A 31 -51.89 61.71 21.75
CA PRO A 31 -50.95 60.59 21.73
C PRO A 31 -50.19 60.43 20.41
N SER A 32 -48.88 60.19 20.51
CA SER A 32 -48.04 59.74 19.40
C SER A 32 -48.34 58.28 19.09
N CYS A 33 -48.87 58.03 17.89
CA CYS A 33 -48.95 56.71 17.29
C CYS A 33 -47.56 56.37 16.74
N ALA A 34 -46.74 55.69 17.54
CA ALA A 34 -45.47 55.15 17.07
C ALA A 34 -45.72 53.86 16.31
N SER A 35 -45.40 53.86 15.02
CA SER A 35 -45.31 52.68 14.17
C SER A 35 -44.26 51.71 14.72
N HIS A 36 -44.69 50.53 15.17
CA HIS A 36 -43.82 49.40 15.47
C HIS A 36 -43.12 48.94 14.19
N GLN A 37 -41.82 49.26 14.07
CA GLN A 37 -40.95 48.66 13.08
C GLN A 37 -40.33 47.41 13.71
N ASP A 38 -40.68 46.27 13.12
CA ASP A 38 -40.56 44.92 13.66
C ASP A 38 -39.09 44.46 13.80
N SER A 39 -38.53 44.61 15.01
CA SER A 39 -37.16 44.21 15.36
C SER A 39 -36.90 42.70 15.24
N GLY A 40 -37.94 41.87 15.10
CA GLY A 40 -37.85 40.44 14.87
C GLY A 40 -37.39 40.04 13.46
N GLN A 41 -37.59 40.90 12.44
CA GLN A 41 -37.33 40.54 11.04
C GLN A 41 -35.86 40.64 10.61
N VAL A 42 -35.03 41.46 11.27
CA VAL A 42 -33.63 41.67 10.89
C VAL A 42 -32.71 40.57 11.45
N ILE A 43 -33.00 40.11 12.66
CA ILE A 43 -32.26 39.05 13.35
C ILE A 43 -32.52 37.69 12.67
N THR A 44 -33.77 37.41 12.34
CA THR A 44 -34.18 36.17 11.63
C THR A 44 -33.58 36.08 10.23
N LYS A 45 -33.47 37.19 9.48
CA LYS A 45 -32.84 37.21 8.14
C LYS A 45 -31.32 36.96 8.14
N ARG A 46 -30.61 37.23 9.23
CA ARG A 46 -29.17 36.93 9.38
C ARG A 46 -28.90 35.55 9.99
N LEU A 47 -29.78 35.06 10.86
CA LEU A 47 -29.67 33.73 11.48
C LEU A 47 -30.07 32.60 10.52
N LEU A 48 -31.00 32.82 9.60
CA LEU A 48 -31.43 31.80 8.63
C LEU A 48 -30.28 31.21 7.79
N PRO A 49 -29.41 32.02 7.15
CA PRO A 49 -28.28 31.47 6.39
C PRO A 49 -27.22 30.79 7.28
N ALA A 50 -27.01 31.28 8.51
CA ALA A 50 -26.09 30.63 9.46
C ALA A 50 -26.65 29.27 9.92
N ALA A 51 -27.94 29.18 10.24
CA ALA A 51 -28.61 27.93 10.57
C ALA A 51 -28.58 26.94 9.40
N GLY A 52 -28.79 27.41 8.16
CA GLY A 52 -28.65 26.60 6.95
C GLY A 52 -27.24 26.04 6.77
N PHE A 53 -26.21 26.85 7.03
CA PHE A 53 -24.81 26.39 7.01
C PHE A 53 -24.53 25.34 8.08
N PHE A 54 -24.99 25.54 9.32
CA PHE A 54 -24.82 24.55 10.39
C PHE A 54 -25.56 23.24 10.09
N VAL A 55 -26.77 23.30 9.56
CA VAL A 55 -27.50 22.09 9.14
C VAL A 55 -26.74 21.38 8.03
N ALA A 56 -26.29 22.08 6.99
CA ALA A 56 -25.50 21.49 5.91
C ALA A 56 -24.16 20.92 6.41
N PHE A 57 -23.50 21.59 7.35
CA PHE A 57 -22.27 21.10 7.96
C PHE A 57 -22.51 19.82 8.77
N VAL A 58 -23.55 19.80 9.61
CA VAL A 58 -23.92 18.62 10.39
C VAL A 58 -24.34 17.47 9.49
N THR A 59 -25.10 17.71 8.41
CA THR A 59 -25.46 16.64 7.46
C THR A 59 -24.24 16.09 6.73
N VAL A 60 -23.33 16.95 6.27
CA VAL A 60 -22.09 16.48 5.61
C VAL A 60 -21.21 15.69 6.58
N MET A 61 -21.03 16.18 7.81
CA MET A 61 -20.23 15.49 8.83
C MET A 61 -20.86 14.16 9.24
N THR A 62 -22.19 14.09 9.42
CA THR A 62 -22.88 12.83 9.75
C THR A 62 -22.80 11.82 8.61
N VAL A 63 -22.96 12.25 7.34
CA VAL A 63 -22.76 11.38 6.18
C VAL A 63 -21.32 10.87 6.12
N LEU A 64 -20.33 11.72 6.41
CA LEU A 64 -18.92 11.35 6.40
C LEU A 64 -18.59 10.37 7.53
N ILE A 65 -19.13 10.58 8.73
CA ILE A 65 -19.00 9.64 9.87
C ILE A 65 -19.66 8.30 9.54
N LEU A 66 -20.90 8.30 9.04
CA LEU A 66 -21.59 7.06 8.63
C LEU A 66 -20.86 6.33 7.51
N TYR A 67 -20.26 7.07 6.58
CA TYR A 67 -19.43 6.49 5.53
C TYR A 67 -18.16 5.84 6.11
N MET A 68 -17.46 6.54 7.01
CA MET A 68 -16.26 6.03 7.68
C MET A 68 -16.56 4.81 8.55
N ASP A 69 -17.64 4.83 9.32
CA ASP A 69 -18.07 3.70 10.15
C ASP A 69 -18.46 2.49 9.31
N ASN A 70 -19.19 2.70 8.21
CA ASN A 70 -19.49 1.63 7.26
C ASN A 70 -18.23 1.06 6.60
N ALA A 71 -17.25 1.91 6.26
CA ALA A 71 -15.97 1.46 5.70
C ALA A 71 -15.16 0.66 6.74
N ALA A 72 -15.11 1.12 7.99
CA ALA A 72 -14.46 0.44 9.09
C ALA A 72 -15.12 -0.91 9.41
N MET A 73 -16.46 -0.96 9.43
CA MET A 73 -17.21 -2.20 9.62
C MET A 73 -16.96 -3.19 8.49
N LYS A 74 -16.95 -2.74 7.23
CA LYS A 74 -16.60 -3.59 6.07
C LYS A 74 -15.18 -4.11 6.15
N HIS A 75 -14.21 -3.29 6.56
CA HIS A 75 -12.83 -3.72 6.76
C HIS A 75 -12.70 -4.72 7.91
N HIS A 76 -13.40 -4.49 9.02
CA HIS A 76 -13.43 -5.40 10.15
C HIS A 76 -14.02 -6.76 9.76
N GLN A 77 -15.17 -6.76 9.06
CA GLN A 77 -15.80 -7.97 8.56
C GLN A 77 -14.89 -8.72 7.57
N PHE A 78 -14.21 -8.00 6.67
CA PHE A 78 -13.22 -8.58 5.77
C PHE A 78 -12.06 -9.23 6.52
N THR A 79 -11.50 -8.54 7.53
CA THR A 79 -10.41 -9.05 8.37
C THR A 79 -10.84 -10.30 9.14
N LEU A 80 -12.08 -10.33 9.63
CA LEU A 80 -12.65 -11.50 10.29
C LEU A 80 -12.84 -12.68 9.32
N SER A 81 -13.32 -12.43 8.10
CA SER A 81 -13.40 -13.48 7.06
C SER A 81 -12.01 -14.04 6.74
N LEU A 82 -11.01 -13.17 6.62
CA LEU A 82 -9.60 -13.53 6.42
C LEU A 82 -8.99 -14.35 7.57
N SER A 83 -9.63 -14.38 8.75
CA SER A 83 -9.17 -15.15 9.92
C SER A 83 -9.85 -16.51 10.08
N LYS A 84 -10.95 -16.76 9.36
CA LYS A 84 -11.83 -17.92 9.57
C LYS A 84 -11.75 -18.95 8.44
N ASP A 85 -11.55 -18.51 7.20
CA ASP A 85 -11.59 -19.40 6.03
C ASP A 85 -10.19 -19.78 5.56
N MET A 86 -9.93 -21.08 5.44
CA MET A 86 -8.64 -21.60 4.95
C MET A 86 -8.47 -21.38 3.44
N GLU A 87 -9.56 -21.34 2.68
CA GLU A 87 -9.58 -21.09 1.25
C GLU A 87 -10.54 -19.92 0.97
N LEU A 88 -9.99 -18.73 0.74
CA LEU A 88 -10.76 -17.49 0.64
C LEU A 88 -11.27 -17.27 -0.80
N ASN A 89 -11.86 -18.32 -1.38
CA ASN A 89 -12.19 -18.43 -2.81
C ASN A 89 -13.22 -17.37 -3.27
N GLY A 90 -13.92 -16.72 -2.34
CA GLY A 90 -14.84 -15.62 -2.61
C GLY A 90 -14.16 -14.25 -2.81
N ILE A 91 -12.86 -14.14 -2.57
CA ILE A 91 -12.12 -12.88 -2.67
C ILE A 91 -11.28 -12.89 -3.96
N ALA A 92 -11.68 -12.07 -4.93
CA ALA A 92 -10.92 -11.92 -6.17
C ALA A 92 -9.55 -11.28 -5.93
N GLN A 93 -8.55 -11.64 -6.75
CA GLN A 93 -7.20 -11.07 -6.66
C GLN A 93 -7.11 -9.55 -6.85
N ASP A 94 -8.10 -8.90 -7.46
CA ASP A 94 -8.22 -7.43 -7.59
C ASP A 94 -9.30 -6.81 -6.68
N ASP A 95 -9.78 -7.56 -5.68
CA ASP A 95 -10.76 -7.06 -4.71
C ASP A 95 -10.23 -5.81 -3.97
N PRO A 96 -10.93 -4.66 -4.00
CA PRO A 96 -10.45 -3.43 -3.38
C PRO A 96 -10.19 -3.54 -1.87
N GLN A 97 -10.96 -4.37 -1.14
CA GLN A 97 -10.75 -4.57 0.30
C GLN A 97 -9.49 -5.39 0.55
N LEU A 98 -9.21 -6.39 -0.29
CA LEU A 98 -7.95 -7.12 -0.24
C LEU A 98 -6.75 -6.20 -0.50
N ILE A 99 -6.84 -5.32 -1.52
CA ILE A 99 -5.75 -4.39 -1.83
C ILE A 99 -5.50 -3.40 -0.68
N ILE A 100 -6.57 -2.88 -0.06
CA ILE A 100 -6.48 -2.01 1.11
C ILE A 100 -5.87 -2.77 2.30
N TYR A 101 -6.34 -3.98 2.59
CA TYR A 101 -5.80 -4.81 3.66
C TYR A 101 -4.29 -5.06 3.47
N LEU A 102 -3.87 -5.41 2.25
CA LEU A 102 -2.47 -5.64 1.96
C LEU A 102 -1.63 -4.38 2.19
N ARG A 103 -2.10 -3.24 1.68
CA ARG A 103 -1.38 -1.96 1.77
C ARG A 103 -1.26 -1.44 3.19
N GLU A 104 -2.35 -1.51 3.96
CA GLU A 104 -2.45 -0.86 5.28
C GLU A 104 -2.09 -1.80 6.44
N VAL A 105 -2.17 -3.12 6.24
CA VAL A 105 -2.05 -4.11 7.33
C VAL A 105 -0.99 -5.17 7.09
N ALA A 106 -0.83 -5.69 5.87
CA ALA A 106 0.06 -6.83 5.64
C ALA A 106 1.48 -6.43 5.22
N VAL A 107 1.62 -5.33 4.48
CA VAL A 107 2.90 -4.86 3.94
C VAL A 107 3.52 -3.84 4.89
N PHE A 108 4.77 -4.09 5.30
CA PHE A 108 5.52 -3.25 6.23
C PHE A 108 6.83 -2.76 5.61
N PRO A 109 7.41 -1.64 6.08
CA PRO A 109 8.80 -1.30 5.76
C PRO A 109 9.73 -2.47 6.07
N ALA A 110 10.68 -2.76 5.17
CA ALA A 110 11.65 -3.85 5.33
C ALA A 110 12.82 -3.46 6.24
N ILE A 111 12.50 -2.76 7.34
CA ILE A 111 13.44 -2.22 8.33
C ILE A 111 12.99 -2.67 9.72
N GLU A 112 13.94 -3.09 10.55
CA GLU A 112 13.76 -3.37 11.96
C GLU A 112 14.59 -2.38 12.80
N PRO A 113 13.97 -1.28 13.29
CA PRO A 113 14.71 -0.18 13.90
C PRO A 113 15.28 -0.52 15.29
N HIS A 114 14.76 -1.55 15.97
CA HIS A 114 15.12 -1.85 17.36
C HIS A 114 16.33 -2.77 17.52
N HIS A 115 16.90 -3.26 16.42
CA HIS A 115 18.03 -4.18 16.43
C HIS A 115 19.20 -3.67 15.59
N LYS A 116 20.42 -4.09 15.93
CA LYS A 116 21.58 -3.86 15.05
C LYS A 116 21.32 -4.52 13.70
N ALA A 117 21.51 -3.73 12.64
CA ALA A 117 21.39 -4.19 11.26
C ALA A 117 22.33 -5.38 11.00
N LEU A 118 21.84 -6.36 10.25
CA LEU A 118 22.67 -7.41 9.69
C LEU A 118 23.39 -6.86 8.47
N GLU A 119 24.71 -7.07 8.42
CA GLU A 119 25.51 -6.75 7.24
C GLU A 119 25.11 -7.70 6.11
N SER A 120 24.65 -7.15 4.99
CA SER A 120 24.40 -7.95 3.81
C SER A 120 25.72 -8.22 3.08
N GLN A 121 25.82 -9.35 2.38
CA GLN A 121 27.00 -9.66 1.59
C GLN A 121 27.13 -8.69 0.41
N ASN A 122 28.33 -8.15 0.20
CA ASN A 122 28.63 -7.23 -0.91
C ASN A 122 28.92 -7.93 -2.24
N SER A 123 28.74 -9.25 -2.32
CA SER A 123 28.94 -10.01 -3.55
C SER A 123 27.68 -10.00 -4.40
N ILE A 124 27.79 -9.48 -5.62
CA ILE A 124 26.75 -9.66 -6.64
C ILE A 124 26.78 -11.10 -7.14
N SER A 125 25.61 -11.74 -7.26
CA SER A 125 25.52 -13.06 -7.88
C SER A 125 25.61 -12.94 -9.41
N ASN A 126 26.09 -13.99 -10.08
CA ASN A 126 26.15 -14.04 -11.55
C ASN A 126 24.76 -13.84 -12.18
N GLU A 127 23.71 -14.34 -11.53
CA GLU A 127 22.33 -14.12 -11.95
C GLU A 127 21.96 -12.63 -11.90
N THR A 128 22.19 -11.96 -10.77
CA THR A 128 21.84 -10.54 -10.60
C THR A 128 22.65 -9.64 -11.54
N GLU A 129 23.92 -9.96 -11.78
CA GLU A 129 24.75 -9.26 -12.79
C GLU A 129 24.18 -9.44 -14.21
N TYR A 130 23.76 -10.66 -14.56
CA TYR A 130 23.13 -10.93 -15.84
C TYR A 130 21.80 -10.20 -16.01
N VAL A 131 20.95 -10.17 -14.98
CA VAL A 131 19.68 -9.40 -14.97
C VAL A 131 19.94 -7.91 -15.19
N LEU A 132 20.93 -7.33 -14.49
CA LEU A 132 21.34 -5.93 -14.72
C LEU A 132 21.78 -5.70 -16.15
N LYS A 133 22.57 -6.61 -16.73
CA LYS A 133 23.01 -6.52 -18.13
C LYS A 133 21.83 -6.55 -19.09
N LEU A 134 20.85 -7.44 -18.90
CA LEU A 134 19.62 -7.48 -19.70
C LEU A 134 18.84 -6.15 -19.63
N LEU A 135 18.85 -5.51 -18.46
CA LEU A 135 18.18 -4.24 -18.22
C LEU A 135 19.08 -3.01 -18.49
N ASN A 136 20.21 -3.18 -19.17
CA ASN A 136 21.16 -2.12 -19.51
C ASN A 136 21.62 -1.30 -18.29
N ASN A 137 21.90 -1.99 -17.17
CA ASN A 137 22.31 -1.39 -15.90
C ASN A 137 21.33 -0.33 -15.39
N LYS A 138 20.03 -0.57 -15.57
CA LYS A 138 18.95 0.34 -15.15
C LYS A 138 19.14 0.73 -13.67
N LYS A 139 18.93 2.02 -13.40
CA LYS A 139 18.81 2.58 -12.04
C LYS A 139 17.35 2.92 -11.75
N ASN A 140 17.00 3.02 -10.47
CA ASN A 140 15.65 3.35 -10.01
C ASN A 140 14.58 2.34 -10.52
N GLY A 141 14.94 1.07 -10.60
CA GLY A 141 14.02 0.02 -11.01
C GLY A 141 13.10 -0.45 -9.88
N VAL A 142 12.09 -1.24 -10.25
CA VAL A 142 11.17 -1.90 -9.31
C VAL A 142 11.39 -3.40 -9.34
N PHE A 143 11.59 -4.01 -8.17
CA PHE A 143 11.67 -5.47 -8.05
C PHE A 143 10.58 -6.05 -7.15
N ILE A 144 10.31 -7.34 -7.34
CA ILE A 144 9.59 -8.19 -6.38
C ILE A 144 10.39 -9.48 -6.23
N GLU A 145 10.66 -9.89 -5.00
CA GLU A 145 11.40 -11.11 -4.68
C GLU A 145 10.62 -11.93 -3.65
N SER A 146 10.24 -13.16 -4.01
CA SER A 146 9.77 -14.15 -3.04
C SER A 146 10.90 -15.10 -2.61
N GLY A 147 10.89 -15.49 -1.35
CA GLY A 147 11.95 -16.35 -0.77
C GLY A 147 13.21 -15.60 -0.37
N ALA A 148 13.17 -14.26 -0.27
CA ALA A 148 14.32 -13.46 0.12
C ALA A 148 14.86 -13.86 1.51
N TYR A 149 16.19 -14.00 1.62
CA TYR A 149 16.91 -14.37 2.84
C TYR A 149 16.45 -15.69 3.50
N ALA A 150 16.04 -16.67 2.69
CA ALA A 150 15.80 -18.04 3.19
C ALA A 150 17.11 -18.69 3.70
N ASP A 151 17.03 -19.83 4.39
CA ASP A 151 18.14 -20.52 5.06
C ASP A 151 19.49 -20.42 4.35
N GLY A 152 20.40 -19.59 4.87
CA GLY A 152 21.76 -19.43 4.35
C GLY A 152 21.89 -18.69 3.01
N LYS A 153 20.78 -18.29 2.39
CA LYS A 153 20.73 -17.50 1.15
C LYS A 153 20.77 -16.01 1.45
N THR A 154 21.43 -15.26 0.57
CA THR A 154 21.29 -13.80 0.51
C THR A 154 20.19 -13.40 -0.47
N SER A 155 19.65 -12.18 -0.33
CA SER A 155 18.67 -11.66 -1.30
C SER A 155 19.33 -11.35 -2.65
N LYS A 156 18.70 -11.79 -3.74
CA LYS A 156 19.12 -11.53 -5.13
C LYS A 156 19.02 -10.04 -5.48
N THR A 157 18.15 -9.32 -4.78
CA THR A 157 17.87 -7.91 -5.02
C THR A 157 18.63 -6.98 -4.08
N ASP A 158 19.44 -7.53 -3.15
CA ASP A 158 20.13 -6.72 -2.15
C ASP A 158 21.00 -5.61 -2.79
N ILE A 159 21.84 -6.03 -3.73
CA ILE A 159 22.74 -5.16 -4.47
C ILE A 159 21.99 -4.15 -5.37
N LEU A 160 20.79 -4.48 -5.85
CA LEU A 160 20.01 -3.63 -6.76
C LEU A 160 19.55 -2.37 -6.04
N GLU A 161 19.08 -2.52 -4.79
CA GLU A 161 18.70 -1.39 -3.96
C GLU A 161 19.92 -0.54 -3.58
N LYS A 162 20.98 -1.17 -3.05
CA LYS A 162 22.16 -0.46 -2.55
C LYS A 162 22.92 0.30 -3.64
N ASN A 163 23.16 -0.34 -4.78
CA ASN A 163 24.08 0.18 -5.79
C ASN A 163 23.36 0.83 -6.97
N PHE A 164 22.09 0.48 -7.21
CA PHE A 164 21.32 0.96 -8.36
C PHE A 164 20.08 1.77 -7.96
N ASN A 165 19.86 2.02 -6.65
CA ASN A 165 18.73 2.77 -6.11
C ASN A 165 17.37 2.17 -6.47
N TRP A 166 17.29 0.85 -6.58
CA TRP A 166 16.02 0.17 -6.80
C TRP A 166 15.18 0.12 -5.54
N ARG A 167 13.89 -0.12 -5.71
CA ARG A 167 12.92 -0.34 -4.64
C ARG A 167 12.07 -1.56 -4.93
N GLY A 168 11.51 -2.20 -3.92
CA GLY A 168 10.72 -3.39 -4.18
C GLY A 168 9.92 -3.94 -3.01
N LEU A 169 9.31 -5.09 -3.27
CA LEU A 169 8.59 -5.88 -2.28
C LEU A 169 9.32 -7.21 -2.07
N LEU A 170 9.57 -7.53 -0.80
CA LEU A 170 10.15 -8.79 -0.36
C LEU A 170 9.07 -9.67 0.29
N ILE A 171 8.93 -10.91 -0.15
CA ILE A 171 7.89 -11.84 0.28
C ILE A 171 8.55 -13.03 0.95
N GLN A 172 8.25 -13.28 2.22
CA GLN A 172 8.87 -14.38 2.97
C GLN A 172 7.84 -15.06 3.87
N PRO A 173 7.51 -16.35 3.63
CA PRO A 173 6.53 -17.07 4.44
C PRO A 173 7.07 -17.61 5.77
N ASP A 174 8.34 -18.03 5.87
CA ASP A 174 8.88 -18.55 7.13
C ASP A 174 9.06 -17.40 8.14
N PRO A 175 8.49 -17.46 9.36
CA PRO A 175 8.60 -16.38 10.34
C PRO A 175 10.05 -16.05 10.72
N ARG A 176 10.92 -17.06 10.87
CA ARG A 176 12.33 -16.87 11.25
C ARG A 176 13.07 -16.13 10.13
N HIS A 177 12.86 -16.54 8.89
CA HIS A 177 13.43 -15.86 7.71
C HIS A 177 12.84 -14.46 7.54
N TYR A 178 11.56 -14.25 7.81
CA TYR A 178 10.93 -12.93 7.73
C TYR A 178 11.52 -11.95 8.76
N PHE A 179 11.72 -12.37 10.01
CA PHE A 179 12.40 -11.54 11.00
C PHE A 179 13.86 -11.28 10.65
N ASN A 180 14.56 -12.28 10.09
CA ASN A 180 15.93 -12.10 9.58
C ASN A 180 15.98 -11.07 8.43
N LEU A 181 15.05 -11.16 7.49
CA LEU A 181 14.90 -10.23 6.38
C LEU A 181 14.77 -8.79 6.84
N ARG A 182 13.88 -8.50 7.80
CA ARG A 182 13.66 -7.13 8.31
C ARG A 182 14.91 -6.54 8.96
N ARG A 183 15.79 -7.37 9.52
CA ARG A 183 17.06 -6.93 10.13
C ARG A 183 18.13 -6.51 9.12
N HIS A 184 17.94 -6.77 7.83
CA HIS A 184 18.83 -6.26 6.78
C HIS A 184 18.54 -4.80 6.40
N ASN A 185 17.51 -4.17 7.00
CA ASN A 185 17.23 -2.72 6.90
C ASN A 185 17.24 -2.17 5.48
N ARG A 186 16.39 -2.77 4.64
CA ARG A 186 16.19 -2.41 3.24
C ARG A 186 15.42 -1.10 3.14
N ALA A 187 16.14 0.02 3.15
CA ALA A 187 15.61 1.38 3.27
C ALA A 187 14.59 1.79 2.20
N HIS A 188 14.67 1.21 1.00
CA HIS A 188 13.79 1.50 -0.12
C HIS A 188 12.81 0.36 -0.42
N SER A 189 12.77 -0.68 0.41
CA SER A 189 11.89 -1.83 0.21
C SER A 189 10.84 -2.00 1.29
N GLN A 190 9.76 -2.65 0.89
CA GLN A 190 8.73 -3.15 1.79
C GLN A 190 8.82 -4.67 1.85
N CYS A 191 8.21 -5.26 2.87
CA CYS A 191 8.18 -6.70 3.08
C CYS A 191 6.80 -7.16 3.55
N VAL A 192 6.47 -8.42 3.27
CA VAL A 192 5.24 -9.06 3.71
C VAL A 192 5.55 -10.47 4.22
N HIS A 193 4.98 -10.81 5.39
CA HIS A 193 5.04 -12.16 5.95
C HIS A 193 3.93 -13.00 5.33
N ALA A 194 4.20 -13.55 4.14
CA ALA A 194 3.23 -14.27 3.34
C ALA A 194 3.92 -15.20 2.33
N CYS A 195 3.15 -16.13 1.76
CA CYS A 195 3.49 -16.89 0.55
C CYS A 195 2.82 -16.30 -0.69
N LEU A 196 3.24 -16.75 -1.87
CA LEU A 196 2.50 -16.52 -3.11
C LEU A 196 1.40 -17.56 -3.24
N SER A 197 0.19 -17.11 -3.58
CA SER A 197 -0.94 -18.01 -3.82
C SER A 197 -0.81 -18.63 -5.22
N PRO A 198 -0.89 -19.96 -5.36
CA PRO A 198 -1.00 -20.61 -6.67
C PRO A 198 -2.40 -20.47 -7.29
N MET A 199 -3.30 -19.74 -6.62
CA MET A 199 -4.68 -19.52 -7.04
C MET A 199 -4.96 -18.02 -7.20
N PRO A 200 -5.94 -17.61 -8.03
CA PRO A 200 -6.29 -16.20 -8.25
C PRO A 200 -7.10 -15.59 -7.08
N TYR A 201 -6.90 -16.09 -5.86
CA TYR A 201 -7.52 -15.68 -4.62
C TYR A 201 -6.59 -15.97 -3.43
N PRO A 202 -6.73 -15.27 -2.30
CA PRO A 202 -5.93 -15.54 -1.10
C PRO A 202 -6.30 -16.88 -0.44
N ARG A 203 -5.37 -17.47 0.30
CA ARG A 203 -5.61 -18.70 1.07
C ARG A 203 -4.71 -18.74 2.30
N GLU A 204 -5.03 -19.58 3.27
CA GLU A 204 -4.15 -19.91 4.37
C GLU A 204 -3.59 -21.33 4.14
N VAL A 205 -2.30 -21.51 4.40
CA VAL A 205 -1.64 -22.82 4.32
C VAL A 205 -0.83 -23.08 5.57
N THR A 206 -0.63 -24.36 5.86
CA THR A 206 0.30 -24.79 6.89
C THR A 206 1.71 -24.85 6.30
N LEU A 207 2.66 -24.14 6.91
CA LEU A 207 4.07 -24.30 6.65
C LEU A 207 4.56 -25.57 7.34
N HIS A 208 5.04 -26.53 6.55
CA HIS A 208 5.74 -27.70 7.04
C HIS A 208 7.24 -27.42 6.96
N ASN A 209 7.95 -27.45 8.10
CA ASN A 209 9.40 -27.30 8.10
C ASN A 209 10.04 -28.59 7.58
N GLU A 210 10.81 -28.50 6.49
CA GLU A 210 11.61 -29.63 5.98
C GLU A 210 12.68 -30.09 7.01
N ASN A 211 13.04 -29.21 7.96
CA ASN A 211 13.99 -29.44 9.05
C ASN A 211 13.33 -29.76 10.39
N ASP A 212 12.16 -30.41 10.42
CA ASP A 212 11.70 -31.08 11.65
C ASP A 212 12.70 -32.20 11.98
N VAL A 213 13.79 -31.81 12.63
CA VAL A 213 14.63 -32.69 13.43
C VAL A 213 13.66 -33.33 14.40
N LYS A 214 13.27 -34.58 14.10
CA LYS A 214 12.77 -35.49 15.13
C LYS A 214 13.90 -35.60 16.14
N ILE A 215 13.89 -34.72 17.13
CA ILE A 215 14.70 -34.90 18.33
C ILE A 215 14.13 -36.17 18.95
N ASN A 216 14.75 -37.30 18.61
CA ASN A 216 14.44 -38.57 19.21
C ASN A 216 14.72 -38.43 20.71
N SER A 217 13.63 -38.25 21.44
CA SER A 217 13.25 -39.06 22.57
C SER A 217 14.27 -39.11 23.70
N ILE A 218 14.25 -38.08 24.53
CA ILE A 218 14.35 -38.31 25.97
C ILE A 218 13.09 -37.72 26.58
N TYR A 219 12.27 -38.61 27.13
CA TYR A 219 11.02 -38.41 27.87
C TYR A 219 9.69 -38.76 27.17
N SER A 220 9.11 -39.81 27.77
CA SER A 220 7.71 -40.14 27.97
C SER A 220 6.88 -40.65 26.80
N ASN A 221 6.72 -41.97 26.81
CA ASN A 221 5.47 -42.62 26.49
C ASN A 221 4.27 -41.88 27.11
N SER A 222 3.16 -41.88 26.37
CA SER A 222 1.78 -41.51 26.70
C SER A 222 1.33 -40.08 26.38
N VAL A 223 0.28 -40.05 25.55
CA VAL A 223 -0.60 -38.93 25.15
C VAL A 223 -0.08 -38.07 24.00
N GLU A 224 -0.74 -38.24 22.84
CA GLU A 224 -0.95 -37.28 21.74
C GLU A 224 0.18 -36.28 21.47
N ASN A 225 0.88 -36.47 20.34
CA ASN A 225 1.82 -35.48 19.77
C ASN A 225 1.21 -34.08 19.89
N PRO A 226 1.80 -33.15 20.66
CA PRO A 226 1.27 -31.81 20.71
C PRO A 226 1.57 -31.14 19.37
N ASP A 227 0.56 -30.55 18.76
CA ASP A 227 0.56 -29.65 17.59
C ASP A 227 1.37 -28.35 17.81
N TRP A 228 2.46 -28.37 18.58
CA TRP A 228 3.02 -27.16 19.21
C TRP A 228 3.75 -26.20 18.27
N LEU A 229 3.84 -26.48 16.96
CA LEU A 229 4.41 -25.51 16.00
C LEU A 229 3.85 -25.60 14.57
N VAL A 230 2.55 -25.85 14.42
CA VAL A 230 1.87 -25.69 13.12
C VAL A 230 1.82 -24.20 12.78
N THR A 231 2.79 -23.71 11.99
CA THR A 231 2.81 -22.33 11.54
C THR A 231 1.87 -22.18 10.36
N ARG A 232 0.80 -21.41 10.52
CA ARG A 232 -0.09 -21.04 9.42
C ARG A 232 0.36 -19.71 8.82
N VAL A 233 0.32 -19.63 7.49
CA VAL A 233 0.71 -18.44 6.74
C VAL A 233 -0.31 -18.16 5.66
N LYS A 234 -0.59 -16.88 5.42
CA LYS A 234 -1.46 -16.43 4.33
C LYS A 234 -0.66 -16.39 3.03
N CYS A 235 -1.22 -16.95 1.97
CA CYS A 235 -0.74 -16.79 0.63
C CYS A 235 -1.61 -15.78 -0.12
N PHE A 236 -0.99 -14.82 -0.81
CA PHE A 236 -1.69 -13.82 -1.61
C PHE A 236 -1.34 -13.98 -3.09
N PRO A 237 -2.28 -13.78 -4.01
CA PRO A 237 -1.98 -13.72 -5.43
C PRO A 237 -0.93 -12.64 -5.70
N LEU A 238 0.05 -12.92 -6.56
CA LEU A 238 1.10 -11.95 -6.89
C LEU A 238 0.51 -10.65 -7.46
N TYR A 239 -0.58 -10.75 -8.23
CA TYR A 239 -1.29 -9.61 -8.76
C TYR A 239 -1.83 -8.68 -7.65
N SER A 240 -2.40 -9.24 -6.58
CA SER A 240 -2.89 -8.46 -5.44
C SER A 240 -1.77 -7.67 -4.77
N LEU A 241 -0.60 -8.29 -4.61
CA LEU A 241 0.58 -7.64 -4.02
C LEU A 241 1.11 -6.51 -4.91
N ILE A 242 1.15 -6.72 -6.24
CA ILE A 242 1.54 -5.69 -7.21
C ILE A 242 0.61 -4.47 -7.14
N LEU A 243 -0.70 -4.70 -7.05
CA LEU A 243 -1.70 -3.63 -6.89
C LEU A 243 -1.58 -2.91 -5.54
N ALA A 244 -1.31 -3.64 -4.46
CA ALA A 244 -1.10 -3.06 -3.13
C ALA A 244 0.08 -2.06 -3.13
N MET A 245 1.15 -2.42 -3.85
CA MET A 245 2.34 -1.57 -4.05
C MET A 245 2.14 -0.43 -5.06
N ASN A 246 0.95 -0.34 -5.69
CA ASN A 246 0.62 0.63 -6.73
C ASN A 246 1.57 0.58 -7.94
N TYR A 247 1.92 -0.63 -8.38
CA TYR A 247 2.72 -0.87 -9.57
C TYR A 247 1.88 -1.48 -10.71
N SER A 248 2.24 -1.13 -11.94
CA SER A 248 1.78 -1.81 -13.17
C SER A 248 2.95 -2.35 -14.00
N ILE A 249 4.17 -1.93 -13.67
CA ILE A 249 5.41 -2.32 -14.32
C ILE A 249 6.39 -2.76 -13.24
N VAL A 250 6.93 -3.97 -13.38
CA VAL A 250 7.98 -4.55 -12.54
C VAL A 250 9.20 -4.81 -13.43
N ASP A 251 10.36 -4.31 -13.05
CA ASP A 251 11.59 -4.49 -13.84
C ASP A 251 12.18 -5.88 -13.62
N PHE A 252 12.11 -6.38 -12.39
CA PHE A 252 12.63 -7.70 -12.04
C PHE A 252 11.71 -8.43 -11.08
N LEU A 253 11.21 -9.59 -11.49
CA LEU A 253 10.47 -10.51 -10.62
C LEU A 253 11.34 -11.74 -10.36
N SER A 254 11.64 -12.04 -9.11
CA SER A 254 12.27 -13.29 -8.68
C SER A 254 11.23 -14.14 -7.94
N VAL A 255 10.89 -15.30 -8.49
CA VAL A 255 9.88 -16.22 -7.95
C VAL A 255 10.56 -17.47 -7.39
N GLU A 256 10.42 -17.67 -6.10
CA GLU A 256 10.68 -18.91 -5.36
C GLU A 256 9.46 -19.17 -4.48
N SER A 257 8.70 -20.22 -4.78
CA SER A 257 7.43 -20.58 -4.11
C SER A 257 7.42 -21.99 -3.52
N GLY A 258 8.50 -22.75 -3.73
CA GLY A 258 8.65 -24.10 -3.19
C GLY A 258 7.91 -25.16 -4.00
N GLY A 259 7.88 -25.04 -5.33
CA GLY A 259 7.27 -26.03 -6.23
C GLY A 259 5.87 -25.68 -6.70
N THR A 260 5.49 -24.41 -6.67
CA THR A 260 4.21 -23.90 -7.23
C THR A 260 4.42 -22.76 -8.22
N GLU A 261 5.62 -22.65 -8.79
CA GLU A 261 6.06 -21.49 -9.57
C GLU A 261 5.20 -21.33 -10.82
N LEU A 262 4.87 -22.43 -11.52
CA LEU A 262 4.01 -22.40 -12.69
C LEU A 262 2.62 -21.86 -12.35
N GLN A 263 1.99 -22.39 -11.29
CA GLN A 263 0.64 -22.02 -10.88
C GLN A 263 0.58 -20.55 -10.46
N VAL A 264 1.59 -20.06 -9.73
CA VAL A 264 1.72 -18.64 -9.39
C VAL A 264 1.78 -17.79 -10.67
N LEU A 265 2.58 -18.17 -11.67
CA LEU A 265 2.68 -17.45 -12.93
C LEU A 265 1.38 -17.46 -13.74
N GLU A 266 0.64 -18.57 -13.71
CA GLU A 266 -0.66 -18.71 -14.38
C GLU A 266 -1.73 -17.74 -13.84
N THR A 267 -1.61 -17.31 -12.59
CA THR A 267 -2.55 -16.32 -12.00
C THR A 267 -2.33 -14.88 -12.49
N ILE A 268 -1.16 -14.58 -13.08
CA ILE A 268 -0.78 -13.21 -13.44
C ILE A 268 -1.56 -12.74 -14.70
N PRO A 269 -2.30 -11.62 -14.62
CA PRO A 269 -2.89 -10.99 -15.80
C PRO A 269 -1.82 -10.20 -16.59
N PHE A 270 -1.08 -10.89 -17.46
CA PHE A 270 0.00 -10.31 -18.28
C PHE A 270 -0.46 -9.22 -19.26
N ASP A 271 -1.76 -9.07 -19.49
CA ASP A 271 -2.38 -7.96 -20.23
C ASP A 271 -2.47 -6.66 -19.38
N LYS A 272 -2.49 -6.78 -18.06
CA LYS A 272 -2.60 -5.66 -17.12
C LYS A 272 -1.27 -5.30 -16.47
N ILE A 273 -0.40 -6.28 -16.25
CA ILE A 273 0.89 -6.12 -15.58
C ILE A 273 2.01 -6.44 -16.55
N LYS A 274 2.99 -5.53 -16.63
CA LYS A 274 4.21 -5.74 -17.41
C LYS A 274 5.37 -6.11 -16.49
N ILE A 275 6.07 -7.19 -16.81
CA ILE A 275 7.28 -7.60 -16.11
C ILE A 275 8.41 -7.67 -17.13
N GLU A 276 9.53 -6.98 -16.93
CA GLU A 276 10.61 -6.94 -17.93
C GLU A 276 11.48 -8.22 -17.89
N VAL A 277 11.89 -8.63 -16.68
CA VAL A 277 12.69 -9.84 -16.46
C VAL A 277 12.07 -10.69 -15.34
N ILE A 278 11.95 -11.99 -15.57
CA ILE A 278 11.46 -12.97 -14.60
C ILE A 278 12.55 -14.01 -14.35
N SER A 279 12.98 -14.15 -13.10
CA SER A 279 13.77 -15.29 -12.62
C SER A 279 12.88 -16.26 -11.87
N ILE A 280 12.99 -17.55 -12.18
CA ILE A 280 12.21 -18.61 -11.54
C ILE A 280 13.17 -19.62 -10.93
N ASP A 281 13.10 -19.80 -9.62
CA ASP A 281 13.87 -20.79 -8.86
C ASP A 281 13.04 -22.06 -8.70
N LEU A 282 13.48 -23.15 -9.34
CA LEU A 282 12.79 -24.44 -9.30
C LEU A 282 13.48 -25.39 -8.31
N ARG A 283 12.72 -26.37 -7.79
CA ARG A 283 13.34 -27.46 -7.02
C ARG A 283 14.18 -28.35 -7.94
N GLU A 284 15.14 -29.09 -7.38
CA GLU A 284 15.92 -30.06 -8.16
C GLU A 284 15.00 -31.12 -8.78
N ASN A 285 15.24 -31.45 -10.06
CA ASN A 285 14.45 -32.40 -10.87
C ASN A 285 13.01 -31.96 -11.18
N ASP A 286 12.72 -30.67 -11.11
CA ASP A 286 11.42 -30.16 -11.51
C ASP A 286 11.17 -30.36 -13.02
N SER A 287 10.21 -31.24 -13.33
CA SER A 287 9.80 -31.54 -14.70
C SER A 287 8.97 -30.42 -15.34
N GLU A 288 8.53 -29.43 -14.57
CA GLU A 288 7.65 -28.35 -15.05
C GLU A 288 8.38 -27.31 -15.90
N ILE A 289 9.71 -27.32 -15.97
CA ILE A 289 10.47 -26.29 -16.71
C ILE A 289 10.06 -26.16 -18.18
N ASP A 290 9.77 -27.26 -18.86
CA ASP A 290 9.33 -27.21 -20.25
C ASP A 290 7.92 -26.64 -20.40
N THR A 291 7.05 -26.88 -19.41
CA THR A 291 5.72 -26.28 -19.33
C THR A 291 5.82 -24.79 -19.06
N ILE A 292 6.67 -24.37 -18.10
CA ILE A 292 6.94 -22.96 -17.79
C ILE A 292 7.50 -22.22 -19.01
N LYS A 293 8.47 -22.81 -19.73
CA LYS A 293 9.03 -22.22 -20.95
C LYS A 293 7.95 -22.01 -22.02
N LYS A 294 7.07 -23.00 -22.24
CA LYS A 294 5.97 -22.89 -23.20
C LYS A 294 4.94 -21.85 -22.76
N PHE A 295 4.56 -21.84 -21.49
CA PHE A 295 3.63 -20.87 -20.92
C PHE A 295 4.17 -19.45 -21.10
N LEU A 296 5.40 -19.18 -20.65
CA LEU A 296 6.02 -17.85 -20.76
C LEU A 296 6.24 -17.43 -22.22
N ALA A 297 6.58 -18.36 -23.11
CA ALA A 297 6.62 -18.07 -24.54
C ALA A 297 5.26 -17.61 -25.09
N SER A 298 4.15 -18.22 -24.64
CA SER A 298 2.79 -17.77 -24.98
C SER A 298 2.45 -16.37 -24.46
N LYS A 299 3.17 -15.90 -23.43
CA LYS A 299 3.07 -14.55 -22.84
C LYS A 299 4.15 -13.60 -23.37
N SER A 300 4.75 -13.93 -24.51
CA SER A 300 5.80 -13.15 -25.17
C SER A 300 7.09 -13.02 -24.37
N TYR A 301 7.45 -13.98 -23.54
CA TYR A 301 8.77 -14.04 -22.89
C TYR A 301 9.70 -15.02 -23.60
N LYS A 302 10.99 -14.71 -23.61
CA LYS A 302 12.04 -15.56 -24.14
C LYS A 302 12.92 -16.07 -23.00
N PHE A 303 13.26 -17.35 -23.02
CA PHE A 303 14.28 -17.91 -22.15
C PHE A 303 15.66 -17.32 -22.51
N MET A 304 16.39 -16.87 -21.49
CA MET A 304 17.66 -16.17 -21.65
C MET A 304 18.85 -17.00 -21.19
N GLU A 305 18.86 -17.42 -19.91
CA GLU A 305 19.99 -18.12 -19.30
C GLU A 305 19.53 -18.94 -18.09
N ARG A 306 20.33 -19.95 -17.71
CA ARG A 306 20.11 -20.77 -16.50
C ARG A 306 21.30 -20.62 -15.54
N PHE A 307 21.00 -20.40 -14.25
CA PHE A 307 21.97 -20.38 -13.16
C PHE A 307 21.56 -21.41 -12.10
N ASN A 308 22.25 -22.55 -12.03
CA ASN A 308 21.88 -23.68 -11.14
C ASN A 308 20.42 -24.11 -11.35
N ASN A 309 19.51 -23.83 -10.42
CA ASN A 309 18.08 -24.15 -10.53
C ASN A 309 17.22 -22.93 -10.91
N THR A 310 17.86 -21.79 -11.14
CA THR A 310 17.18 -20.55 -11.53
C THR A 310 17.18 -20.38 -13.05
N TYR A 311 16.02 -20.07 -13.62
CA TYR A 311 15.81 -19.84 -15.05
C TYR A 311 15.37 -18.40 -15.29
N VAL A 312 16.11 -17.69 -16.14
CA VAL A 312 15.87 -16.27 -16.43
C VAL A 312 15.14 -16.12 -17.76
N PHE A 313 14.09 -15.31 -17.76
CA PHE A 313 13.25 -14.99 -18.91
C PHE A 313 13.15 -13.47 -19.08
N MET A 314 13.06 -13.00 -20.32
CA MET A 314 12.91 -11.56 -20.63
C MET A 314 11.76 -11.35 -21.60
N ILE A 315 11.00 -10.27 -21.40
CA ILE A 315 9.92 -9.90 -22.31
C ILE A 315 10.47 -9.64 -23.73
N SER A 316 9.89 -10.33 -24.71
CA SER A 316 10.21 -10.21 -26.13
C SER A 316 9.42 -9.07 -26.72
N ARG A 317 10.12 -7.97 -27.04
CA ARG A 317 9.53 -6.83 -27.75
C ARG A 317 9.53 -7.10 -29.25
N VAL A 318 8.84 -8.15 -29.69
CA VAL A 318 8.55 -8.30 -31.12
C VAL A 318 7.54 -7.20 -31.46
N LYS A 319 7.98 -6.18 -32.19
CA LYS A 319 7.06 -5.29 -32.91
C LYS A 319 6.37 -6.15 -33.96
N ILE A 320 5.13 -6.55 -33.71
CA ILE A 320 4.21 -6.96 -34.77
C ILE A 320 3.73 -5.69 -35.46
#